data_AF-A0A815R704-F1
#
_entry.id   AF-A0A815R704-F1
#
_cell.length_a   1.000
_cell.length_b   1.000
_cell.length_c   1.000
_cell.angle_alpha   90.00
_cell.angle_beta   90.00
_cell.angle_gamma   90.00
#
_symmetry.space_group_name_H-M   'P 1'
#
loop_
_entity.id
_entity.type
_entity.pdbx_description
1 polymer ?
#
loop_
_entity_poly.entity_id
_entity_poly.type
_entity_poly.pdbx_seq_one_letter_code
_entity_poly.pdbx_strand_id
1 'polypeptide(L)'
;MLGPDSTDDEIHEAFTILDADNSGQLDVNELAKVIPAIMPDTTLDTLHTMIRRYDKNYDNQLNLNEFTRLIKGGIGRDVVYRDVLMTEYD
;
A
#
# COMPACT_ATOMS: atom_id res chain seq x y z
N MET A 1 -0.51 -13.31 6.04
CA MET A 1 -0.83 -12.33 4.99
C MET A 1 -0.99 -11.01 5.72
N LEU A 2 -0.28 -9.96 5.30
CA LEU A 2 -0.25 -8.68 6.04
C LEU A 2 -1.64 -8.05 6.06
N GLY A 3 -2.03 -7.47 7.20
CA GLY A 3 -3.36 -6.91 7.39
C GLY A 3 -3.45 -5.98 8.59
N PRO A 4 -4.67 -5.53 8.95
CA PRO A 4 -4.87 -4.58 10.04
C PRO A 4 -4.43 -5.08 11.40
N ASP A 5 -4.40 -6.40 11.59
CA ASP A 5 -3.97 -7.06 12.82
C ASP A 5 -2.49 -7.47 12.80
N SER A 6 -1.75 -7.13 11.74
CA SER A 6 -0.31 -7.39 11.66
C SER A 6 0.47 -6.57 12.68
N THR A 7 1.48 -7.21 13.28
CA THR A 7 2.35 -6.53 14.23
C THR A 7 3.30 -5.57 13.53
N ASP A 8 3.86 -4.63 14.28
CA ASP A 8 4.86 -3.70 13.74
C ASP A 8 6.10 -4.44 13.21
N ASP A 9 6.48 -5.55 13.85
CA ASP A 9 7.58 -6.41 13.40
C ASP A 9 7.28 -7.08 12.05
N GLU A 10 6.08 -7.64 11.86
CA GLU A 10 5.68 -8.25 10.57
C GLU A 10 5.66 -7.22 9.43
N ILE A 11 5.20 -6.01 9.74
CA ILE A 11 5.17 -4.89 8.79
C ILE A 11 6.60 -4.43 8.45
N HIS A 12 7.47 -4.35 9.44
CA HIS A 12 8.87 -3.96 9.27
C HIS A 12 9.66 -5.01 8.47
N GLU A 13 9.46 -6.30 8.74
CA GLU A 13 10.08 -7.39 7.98
C GLU A 13 9.64 -7.33 6.52
N ALA A 14 8.34 -7.17 6.27
CA ALA A 14 7.82 -7.01 4.93
C ALA A 14 8.40 -5.78 4.23
N PHE A 15 8.48 -4.63 4.93
CA PHE A 15 9.09 -3.42 4.41
C PHE A 15 10.55 -3.66 3.99
N THR A 16 11.32 -4.35 4.83
CA THR A 16 12.74 -4.65 4.55
C THR A 16 12.91 -5.59 3.36
N ILE A 17 11.96 -6.50 3.14
CA ILE A 17 11.96 -7.40 1.97
C ILE A 17 11.61 -6.62 0.68
N LEU A 18 10.79 -5.58 0.81
CA LEU A 18 10.33 -4.74 -0.30
C LEU A 18 11.37 -3.72 -0.77
N ASP A 19 12.03 -3.08 0.20
CA ASP A 19 13.05 -2.05 0.03
C ASP A 19 14.34 -2.69 -0.50
N ALA A 20 14.35 -2.97 -1.80
CA ALA A 20 15.39 -3.76 -2.44
C ALA A 20 16.69 -2.97 -2.55
N ASP A 21 16.59 -1.64 -2.65
CA ASP A 21 17.74 -0.74 -2.71
C ASP A 21 18.19 -0.23 -1.33
N ASN A 22 17.47 -0.57 -0.25
CA ASN A 22 17.71 -0.11 1.12
C ASN A 22 17.70 1.42 1.24
N SER A 23 16.85 2.09 0.47
CA SER A 23 16.66 3.54 0.52
C SER A 23 15.90 3.99 1.77
N GLY A 24 15.24 3.07 2.47
CA GLY A 24 14.36 3.34 3.61
C GLY A 24 12.98 3.84 3.19
N GLN A 25 12.65 3.76 1.90
CA GLN A 25 11.39 4.19 1.30
C GLN A 25 11.01 3.19 0.21
N LEU A 26 9.71 3.03 -0.05
CA LEU A 26 9.22 2.14 -1.09
C LEU A 26 8.72 2.94 -2.28
N ASP A 27 9.34 2.72 -3.43
CA ASP A 27 8.86 3.30 -4.69
C ASP A 27 7.70 2.47 -5.31
N VAL A 28 7.11 3.00 -6.38
CA VAL A 28 6.02 2.31 -7.09
C VAL A 28 6.46 0.95 -7.67
N ASN A 29 7.72 0.81 -8.07
CA ASN A 29 8.25 -0.40 -8.68
C ASN A 29 8.45 -1.50 -7.64
N GLU A 30 8.87 -1.15 -6.43
CA GLU A 30 9.04 -2.05 -5.30
C GLU A 30 7.69 -2.51 -4.77
N LEU A 31 6.72 -1.60 -4.64
CA LEU A 31 5.34 -1.93 -4.30
C LEU A 31 4.69 -2.83 -5.35
N ALA A 32 4.94 -2.57 -6.64
CA ALA A 32 4.40 -3.37 -7.75
C ALA A 32 4.89 -4.83 -7.76
N LYS A 33 6.00 -5.15 -7.09
CA LYS A 33 6.49 -6.54 -7.01
C LYS A 33 5.69 -7.40 -6.03
N VAL A 34 5.10 -6.81 -5.00
CA VAL A 34 4.52 -7.56 -3.87
C VAL A 34 3.04 -7.28 -3.67
N ILE A 35 2.56 -6.08 -3.98
CA ILE A 35 1.13 -5.78 -3.90
C ILE A 35 0.31 -6.77 -4.74
N PRO A 36 0.72 -7.22 -5.96
CA PRO A 36 0.00 -8.26 -6.69
C PRO A 36 -0.06 -9.63 -5.97
N ALA A 37 0.90 -9.95 -5.12
CA ALA A 37 0.87 -11.18 -4.31
C ALA A 37 -0.16 -11.10 -3.17
N ILE A 38 -0.53 -9.88 -2.76
CA ILE A 38 -1.51 -9.61 -1.69
C ILE A 38 -2.88 -9.29 -2.30
N MET A 39 -2.91 -8.59 -3.43
CA MET A 39 -4.07 -8.12 -4.18
C MET A 39 -3.81 -8.27 -5.70
N PRO A 40 -4.14 -9.43 -6.29
CA PRO A 40 -3.80 -9.77 -7.68
C PRO A 40 -4.42 -8.84 -8.73
N ASP A 41 -5.49 -8.12 -8.40
CA ASP A 41 -6.20 -7.20 -9.31
C ASP A 41 -5.65 -5.75 -9.25
N THR A 42 -4.53 -5.53 -8.55
CA THR A 42 -3.97 -4.17 -8.43
C THR A 42 -3.23 -3.76 -9.70
N THR A 43 -3.62 -2.63 -10.28
CA THR A 43 -2.93 -2.03 -11.44
C THR A 43 -1.90 -0.98 -11.01
N LEU A 44 -0.98 -0.61 -11.91
CA LEU A 44 -0.03 0.49 -11.67
C LEU A 44 -0.74 1.81 -11.34
N ASP A 45 -1.87 2.11 -11.97
CA ASP A 45 -2.68 3.30 -11.69
C ASP A 45 -3.24 3.26 -10.26
N THR A 46 -3.72 2.09 -9.84
CA THR A 46 -4.17 1.86 -8.47
C THR A 46 -3.03 2.04 -7.46
N LEU A 47 -1.83 1.53 -7.76
CA LEU A 47 -0.64 1.73 -6.91
C LEU A 47 -0.26 3.20 -6.78
N HIS A 48 -0.24 3.95 -7.89
CA HIS A 48 0.00 5.39 -7.85
C HIS A 48 -1.05 6.13 -7.02
N THR A 49 -2.32 5.73 -7.14
CA THR A 49 -3.41 6.29 -6.33
C THR A 49 -3.26 5.95 -4.85
N MET A 50 -2.84 4.73 -4.52
CA MET A 50 -2.52 4.33 -3.14
C MET A 50 -1.38 5.16 -2.57
N ILE A 51 -0.25 5.27 -3.28
CA ILE A 51 0.92 6.04 -2.85
C ILE A 51 0.48 7.47 -2.55
N ARG A 52 -0.13 8.17 -3.51
CA ARG A 52 -0.59 9.56 -3.35
C ARG A 52 -1.50 9.80 -2.15
N ARG A 53 -2.20 8.77 -1.68
CA ARG A 53 -3.13 8.87 -0.57
C ARG A 53 -2.46 8.75 0.79
N TYR A 54 -1.39 7.96 0.87
CA TYR A 54 -0.67 7.70 2.12
C TYR A 54 0.65 8.48 2.23
N ASP A 55 1.22 8.88 1.09
CA ASP A 55 2.34 9.79 0.94
C ASP A 55 1.99 11.17 1.50
N LYS A 56 2.50 11.47 2.69
CA LYS A 56 2.28 12.74 3.39
C LYS A 56 3.40 13.74 3.17
N ASN A 57 4.59 13.26 2.83
CA ASN A 57 5.76 14.09 2.58
C ASN A 57 5.89 14.50 1.10
N TYR A 58 5.01 14.00 0.24
CA TYR A 58 4.89 14.27 -1.19
C TYR A 58 6.15 13.91 -2.00
N ASP A 59 6.85 12.86 -1.59
CA ASP A 59 8.05 12.37 -2.28
C ASP A 59 7.76 11.29 -3.32
N ASN A 60 6.47 10.91 -3.48
CA ASN A 60 5.99 9.83 -4.34
C ASN A 60 6.51 8.43 -3.96
N GLN A 61 6.93 8.25 -2.72
CA GLN A 61 7.36 7.00 -2.12
C GLN A 61 6.60 6.79 -0.81
N LEU A 62 6.73 5.61 -0.22
CA LEU A 62 6.18 5.33 1.10
C LEU A 62 7.31 5.01 2.07
N ASN A 63 7.49 5.85 3.08
CA ASN A 63 8.32 5.48 4.21
C ASN A 63 7.61 4.42 5.10
N LEU A 64 8.35 3.82 6.03
CA LEU A 64 7.83 2.77 6.92
C LEU A 64 6.54 3.18 7.64
N ASN A 65 6.43 4.43 8.09
CA ASN A 65 5.24 4.90 8.80
C ASN A 65 4.02 4.99 7.87
N GLU A 66 4.21 5.47 6.65
CA GLU A 66 3.15 5.55 5.65
C GLU A 66 2.71 4.16 5.17
N PHE A 67 3.68 3.26 4.95
CA PHE A 67 3.42 1.86 4.64
C PHE A 67 2.65 1.16 5.77
N THR A 68 3.03 1.39 7.02
CA THR A 68 2.31 0.86 8.20
C THR A 68 0.87 1.34 8.22
N ARG A 69 0.62 2.61 7.91
CA ARG A 69 -0.75 3.17 7.83
C ARG A 69 -1.54 2.58 6.67
N LEU A 70 -0.89 2.24 5.56
CA LEU A 70 -1.52 1.56 4.43
C LEU A 70 -1.93 0.13 4.80
N ILE A 71 -1.05 -0.64 5.48
CA ILE A 71 -1.36 -2.00 5.93
C ILE A 71 -2.44 -2.00 7.02
N LYS A 72 -2.31 -1.12 8.02
CA LYS A 72 -3.26 -1.01 9.13
C LYS A 72 -4.59 -0.37 8.76
N GLY A 73 -4.59 0.56 7.80
CA GLY A 73 -5.79 1.18 7.25
C GLY A 73 -6.63 0.21 6.42
N GLY A 74 -6.01 -0.87 5.94
CA GLY A 74 -6.64 -1.90 5.11
C GLY A 74 -6.66 -1.49 3.65
N ILE A 75 -5.72 -2.01 2.88
CA ILE A 75 -5.61 -1.81 1.43
C ILE A 75 -6.95 -2.15 0.71
N GLY A 76 -7.65 -3.18 1.20
CA GLY A 76 -8.95 -3.61 0.68
C GLY A 76 -10.14 -2.71 1.04
N ARG A 77 -10.06 -1.87 2.08
CA ARG A 77 -11.16 -0.96 2.45
C ARG A 77 -11.09 0.36 1.69
N ASP A 78 -9.91 0.82 1.32
CA ASP A 78 -9.80 2.17 0.76
C ASP A 78 -9.90 2.25 -0.77
N VAL A 79 -9.66 1.14 -1.47
CA VAL A 79 -9.77 1.06 -2.95
C VAL A 79 -11.13 0.53 -3.39
N VAL A 80 -11.65 -0.49 -2.72
CA VAL A 80 -12.94 -1.12 -3.06
C VAL A 80 -14.12 -0.17 -2.77
N TYR A 81 -14.01 0.70 -1.76
CA TYR A 81 -15.09 1.62 -1.40
C TYR A 81 -15.42 2.65 -2.49
N ARG A 82 -14.49 2.99 -3.40
CA ARG A 82 -14.78 3.95 -4.47
C ARG A 82 -15.51 3.29 -5.65
N ASP A 83 -15.11 2.09 -6.03
CA ASP A 83 -15.70 1.39 -7.18
C ASP A 83 -17.03 0.67 -6.83
N VAL A 84 -17.25 0.30 -5.56
CA VAL A 84 -18.47 -0.43 -5.14
C VAL A 84 -19.54 0.48 -4.53
N LEU A 85 -19.21 1.64 -3.93
CA LEU A 85 -20.22 2.49 -3.27
C LEU A 85 -20.71 3.69 -4.10
N MET A 86 -20.13 3.96 -5.28
CA MET A 86 -20.68 4.96 -6.22
C MET A 86 -21.71 4.38 -7.20
N THR A 87 -21.91 3.06 -7.23
CA THR A 87 -22.90 2.41 -8.11
C THR A 87 -24.29 2.26 -7.48
N GLU A 88 -24.47 2.61 -6.21
CA GLU A 88 -25.74 2.49 -5.47
C GLU A 88 -26.24 3.85 -4.96
N TYR A 89 -26.06 4.91 -5.76
CA TYR A 89 -26.80 6.17 -5.59
C TYR A 89 -27.23 6.69 -6.96
N ASP A 90 -28.46 6.35 -7.35
CA ASP A 90 -29.19 6.96 -8.46
C ASP A 90 -29.80 8.31 -8.01
#